data_AF-A0A2P5LF72-F1
#
_entry.id   AF-A0A2P5LF72-F1
#
_cell.length_a   1.000
_cell.length_b   1.000
_cell.length_c   1.000
_cell.angle_alpha   90.00
_cell.angle_beta   90.00
_cell.angle_gamma   90.00
#
_symmetry.space_group_name_H-M   'P 1'
#
loop_
_entity.id
_entity.type
_entity.pdbx_description
1 polymer ?
#
loop_
_entity_poly.entity_id
_entity_poly.type
_entity_poly.pdbx_seq_one_letter_code
_entity_poly.pdbx_strand_id
1 'polypeptide(L)'
;MNERIFKKNVLLVIGVYFLAIIIGILLKAYDSSKDASVYGTFKDLVPLIIAIPAAWLGYCFQRRQAYLKDIRDLWSKLISAFQDSIQYTHLSEPPQAEFGKVLKALSIATEELRAVFVNIGEDRANVGLFPFESIKSIHDKISLLGFGTKFDTEQAKITRREIIELWKKLRKHFLSELERGLAANADSPYLK
;
A
#
# COMPACT_ATOMS: atom_id res chain seq x y z
N MET A 1 1.82 -0.35 7.01
CA MET A 1 3.22 -0.02 7.35
C MET A 1 4.09 -0.35 6.15
N ASN A 2 4.91 0.60 5.69
CA ASN A 2 5.81 0.42 4.54
C ASN A 2 6.85 -0.70 4.81
N GLU A 3 7.21 -1.45 3.78
CA GLU A 3 8.24 -2.50 3.78
C GLU A 3 9.57 -2.04 4.42
N ARG A 4 10.03 -0.83 4.08
CA ARG A 4 11.30 -0.29 4.61
C ARG A 4 11.26 -0.15 6.13
N ILE A 5 10.13 0.35 6.65
CA ILE A 5 9.91 0.51 8.09
C ILE A 5 9.81 -0.86 8.76
N PHE A 6 9.12 -1.81 8.12
CA PHE A 6 9.02 -3.18 8.62
C PHE A 6 10.39 -3.85 8.72
N LYS A 7 11.19 -3.85 7.65
CA LYS A 7 12.55 -4.42 7.61
C LYS A 7 13.46 -3.80 8.67
N LYS A 8 13.40 -2.48 8.85
CA LYS A 8 14.16 -1.78 9.92
C LYS A 8 13.79 -2.28 11.32
N ASN A 9 12.50 -2.45 11.61
CA ASN A 9 12.04 -2.97 12.90
C ASN A 9 12.46 -4.43 13.12
N VAL A 10 12.37 -5.28 12.09
CA VAL A 10 12.85 -6.67 12.15
C VAL A 10 14.34 -6.71 12.49
N LEU A 11 15.16 -5.93 11.78
CA LEU A 11 16.61 -5.85 12.02
C LEU A 11 16.94 -5.34 13.42
N LEU A 12 16.17 -4.37 13.93
CA LEU A 12 16.33 -3.87 15.30
C LEU A 12 16.09 -4.99 16.32
N VAL A 13 15.00 -5.75 16.19
CA VAL A 13 14.68 -6.87 17.08
C VAL A 13 15.76 -7.96 17.02
N ILE A 14 16.25 -8.29 15.82
CA ILE A 14 17.39 -9.22 15.65
C ILE A 14 18.62 -8.68 16.39
N GLY A 15 18.92 -7.39 16.29
CA GLY A 15 20.02 -6.75 17.00
C GLY A 15 19.89 -6.83 18.52
N VAL A 16 18.68 -6.63 19.06
CA VAL A 16 18.41 -6.77 20.51
C VAL A 16 18.70 -8.19 20.98
N TYR A 17 18.22 -9.21 20.25
CA TYR A 17 18.51 -10.61 20.60
C TYR A 17 19.99 -10.95 20.49
N PHE A 18 20.66 -10.47 19.44
CA PHE A 18 22.09 -10.68 19.27
C PHE A 18 22.90 -10.06 20.42
N LEU A 19 22.57 -8.83 20.83
CA LEU A 19 23.19 -8.17 21.96
C LEU A 19 22.92 -8.92 23.28
N ALA A 20 21.69 -9.37 23.51
CA ALA A 20 21.34 -10.15 24.70
C ALA A 20 22.14 -11.46 24.78
N ILE A 21 22.34 -12.14 23.65
CA ILE A 21 23.17 -13.36 23.58
C ILE A 21 24.63 -13.04 23.92
N ILE A 22 25.21 -11.98 23.34
CA ILE A 22 26.59 -11.56 23.64
C ILE A 22 26.75 -11.25 25.12
N ILE A 23 25.84 -10.45 25.69
CA ILE A 23 25.88 -10.10 27.12
C ILE A 23 25.77 -11.37 27.97
N GLY A 24 24.86 -12.28 27.63
CA GLY A 24 24.72 -13.55 28.34
C GLY A 24 25.99 -14.41 28.32
N ILE A 25 26.68 -14.47 27.18
CA ILE A 25 27.97 -15.17 27.04
C ILE A 25 29.06 -14.49 27.87
N LEU A 26 29.17 -13.16 27.78
CA LEU A 26 30.18 -12.39 28.52
C LEU A 26 29.98 -12.48 30.03
N LEU A 27 28.74 -12.36 30.51
CA LEU A 27 28.41 -12.51 31.93
C LEU A 27 28.76 -13.91 32.43
N LYS A 28 28.47 -14.95 31.65
CA LYS A 28 28.84 -16.32 31.99
C LYS A 28 30.35 -16.55 32.00
N ALA A 29 31.09 -15.93 31.09
CA ALA A 29 32.55 -16.04 31.03
C ALA A 29 33.25 -15.26 32.17
N TYR A 30 32.70 -14.12 32.57
CA TYR A 30 33.25 -13.26 33.62
C TYR A 30 32.97 -13.80 35.03
N ASP A 31 31.78 -14.33 35.27
CA ASP A 31 31.33 -14.77 36.60
C ASP A 31 31.14 -16.30 36.63
N SER A 32 32.25 -17.04 36.66
CA SER A 32 32.28 -18.51 36.81
C SER A 32 32.17 -18.99 38.27
N SER A 33 31.91 -18.07 39.21
CA SER A 33 31.74 -18.42 40.62
C SER A 33 30.39 -19.10 40.88
N LYS A 34 30.29 -19.97 41.90
CA LYS A 34 29.03 -20.69 42.21
C LYS A 34 27.88 -19.77 42.65
N ASP A 35 28.19 -18.52 43.03
CA ASP A 35 27.24 -17.53 43.56
C ASP A 35 27.03 -16.34 42.61
N ALA A 36 27.13 -16.56 41.29
CA ALA A 36 27.05 -15.54 40.25
C ALA A 36 25.69 -14.81 40.19
N SER A 37 25.46 -13.88 41.12
CA SER A 37 24.20 -13.15 41.31
C SER A 37 23.80 -12.36 40.07
N VAL A 38 24.77 -11.85 39.29
CA VAL A 38 24.52 -11.02 38.10
C VAL A 38 24.02 -11.90 36.94
N TYR A 39 24.66 -13.05 36.70
CA TYR A 39 24.20 -13.99 35.68
C TYR A 39 22.83 -14.59 36.04
N GLY A 40 22.60 -14.90 37.32
CA GLY A 40 21.29 -15.33 37.82
C GLY A 40 20.19 -14.32 37.51
N THR A 41 20.40 -13.05 37.87
CA THR A 41 19.44 -11.96 37.58
C THR A 41 19.21 -11.81 36.07
N PHE A 42 20.27 -11.85 35.25
CA PHE A 42 20.12 -11.79 33.79
C PHE A 42 19.27 -12.94 33.27
N LYS A 43 19.54 -14.17 33.72
CA LYS A 43 18.78 -15.37 33.35
C LYS A 43 17.31 -15.24 33.71
N ASP A 44 17.00 -14.70 34.88
CA ASP A 44 15.62 -14.48 35.34
C ASP A 44 14.88 -13.41 34.51
N LEU A 45 15.62 -12.47 33.91
CA LEU A 45 15.09 -11.45 33.00
C LEU A 45 14.99 -11.92 31.54
N VAL A 46 15.59 -13.06 31.16
CA VAL A 46 15.53 -13.60 29.79
C VAL A 46 14.09 -13.70 29.25
N PRO A 47 13.09 -14.20 30.01
CA PRO A 47 11.71 -14.21 29.54
C PRO A 47 11.20 -12.81 29.12
N LEU A 48 11.56 -11.77 29.86
CA LEU A 48 11.18 -10.39 29.54
C LEU A 48 11.91 -9.86 28.29
N ILE A 49 13.20 -10.17 28.19
CA ILE A 49 14.05 -9.83 27.02
C ILE A 49 13.51 -10.49 25.74
N ILE A 50 12.89 -11.67 25.85
CA ILE A 50 12.24 -12.34 24.72
C ILE A 50 10.83 -11.77 24.47
N ALA A 51 10.03 -11.59 25.52
CA ALA A 51 8.62 -11.24 25.39
C ALA A 51 8.40 -9.86 24.78
N ILE A 52 9.16 -8.84 25.21
CA ILE A 52 8.95 -7.45 24.74
C ILE A 52 9.23 -7.32 23.23
N PRO A 53 10.40 -7.72 22.70
CA PRO A 53 10.67 -7.61 21.27
C PRO A 53 9.79 -8.53 20.43
N ALA A 54 9.41 -9.71 20.95
CA ALA A 54 8.45 -10.59 20.28
C ALA A 54 7.06 -9.94 20.15
N ALA A 55 6.55 -9.30 21.21
CA ALA A 55 5.29 -8.57 21.18
C ALA A 55 5.33 -7.39 20.20
N TRP A 56 6.42 -6.63 20.20
CA TRP A 56 6.64 -5.54 19.24
C TRP A 56 6.65 -6.05 17.80
N LEU A 57 7.36 -7.15 17.55
CA LEU A 57 7.42 -7.78 16.24
C LEU A 57 6.03 -8.27 15.80
N GLY A 58 5.26 -8.87 16.71
CA GLY A 58 3.87 -9.26 16.46
C GLY A 58 2.99 -8.07 16.04
N TYR A 59 3.08 -6.95 16.76
CA TYR A 59 2.41 -5.70 16.39
C TYR A 59 2.84 -5.19 15.00
N CYS A 60 4.14 -5.22 14.70
CA CYS A 60 4.66 -4.86 13.38
C CYS A 60 4.10 -5.74 12.25
N PHE A 61 4.04 -7.06 12.45
CA PHE A 61 3.45 -7.99 11.48
C PHE A 61 1.96 -7.72 11.27
N GLN A 62 1.19 -7.54 12.34
CA GLN A 62 -0.24 -7.23 12.25
C GLN A 62 -0.48 -5.94 11.45
N ARG A 63 0.28 -4.87 11.73
CA ARG A 63 0.18 -3.60 10.96
C ARG A 63 0.63 -3.73 9.51
N ARG A 64 1.58 -4.61 9.21
CA ARG A 64 2.02 -4.89 7.85
C ARG A 64 0.93 -5.62 7.06
N GLN A 65 0.30 -6.62 7.67
CA GLN A 65 -0.78 -7.40 7.06
C GLN A 65 -2.03 -6.55 6.80
N ALA A 66 -2.45 -5.74 7.78
CA ALA A 66 -3.57 -4.81 7.62
C ALA A 66 -3.34 -3.88 6.42
N TYR A 67 -2.16 -3.28 6.32
CA TYR A 67 -1.83 -2.41 5.18
C TYR A 67 -1.81 -3.13 3.82
N LEU A 68 -1.31 -4.38 3.73
CA LEU A 68 -1.41 -5.14 2.46
C LEU A 68 -2.87 -5.44 2.09
N LYS A 69 -3.70 -5.73 3.09
CA LYS A 69 -5.13 -5.95 2.88
C LYS A 69 -5.78 -4.68 2.34
N ASP A 70 -5.54 -3.54 2.97
CA ASP A 70 -6.10 -2.25 2.57
C ASP A 70 -5.69 -1.89 1.12
N ILE A 71 -4.43 -2.12 0.73
CA ILE A 71 -3.98 -1.90 -0.66
C ILE A 71 -4.70 -2.84 -1.64
N ARG A 72 -4.90 -4.12 -1.29
CA ARG A 72 -5.62 -5.07 -2.15
C ARG A 72 -7.09 -4.71 -2.31
N ASP A 73 -7.74 -4.28 -1.24
CA ASP A 73 -9.13 -3.84 -1.28
C ASP A 73 -9.26 -2.57 -2.13
N LEU A 74 -8.33 -1.63 -1.98
CA LEU A 74 -8.24 -0.41 -2.79
C LEU A 74 -8.00 -0.72 -4.27
N TRP A 75 -7.15 -1.70 -4.58
CA TRP A 75 -6.90 -2.14 -5.96
C TRP A 75 -8.18 -2.56 -6.68
N SER A 76 -9.01 -3.36 -6.01
CA SER A 76 -10.31 -3.81 -6.56
C SER A 76 -11.22 -2.62 -6.85
N LYS A 77 -11.31 -1.66 -5.93
CA LYS A 77 -12.14 -0.45 -6.11
C LYS A 77 -11.63 0.45 -7.23
N LEU A 78 -10.31 0.60 -7.36
CA LEU A 78 -9.69 1.34 -8.46
C LEU A 78 -10.02 0.70 -9.81
N ILE A 79 -9.96 -0.63 -9.91
CA ILE A 79 -10.38 -1.34 -11.12
C ILE A 79 -11.85 -1.05 -11.42
N SER A 80 -12.75 -1.17 -10.44
CA SER A 80 -14.17 -0.91 -10.64
C SER A 80 -14.42 0.52 -11.14
N ALA A 81 -13.84 1.54 -10.48
CA ALA A 81 -14.01 2.93 -10.88
C ALA A 81 -13.44 3.20 -12.29
N PHE A 82 -12.29 2.60 -12.63
CA PHE A 82 -11.73 2.67 -13.97
C PHE A 82 -12.64 2.00 -15.02
N GLN A 83 -13.14 0.79 -14.74
CA GLN A 83 -14.03 0.09 -15.66
C GLN A 83 -15.33 0.86 -15.88
N ASP A 84 -15.93 1.39 -14.82
CA ASP A 84 -17.13 2.24 -14.90
C ASP A 84 -16.86 3.48 -15.76
N SER A 85 -15.67 4.09 -15.61
CA SER A 85 -15.24 5.22 -16.44
C SER A 85 -15.13 4.84 -17.92
N ILE A 86 -14.56 3.68 -18.23
CA ILE A 86 -14.48 3.19 -19.61
C ILE A 86 -15.87 2.92 -20.16
N GLN A 87 -16.73 2.20 -19.43
CA GLN A 87 -18.08 1.87 -19.88
C GLN A 87 -18.92 3.13 -20.13
N TYR A 88 -18.76 4.15 -19.28
CA TYR A 88 -19.40 5.45 -19.47
C TYR A 88 -19.09 6.06 -20.85
N THR A 89 -17.84 5.98 -21.30
CA THR A 89 -17.43 6.51 -22.61
C THR A 89 -18.02 5.76 -23.80
N HIS A 90 -18.68 4.61 -23.60
CA HIS A 90 -19.35 3.86 -24.66
C HIS A 90 -20.83 4.23 -24.83
N LEU A 91 -21.41 5.00 -23.91
CA LEU A 91 -22.80 5.44 -23.99
C LEU A 91 -22.96 6.50 -25.07
N SER A 92 -24.07 6.48 -25.80
CA SER A 92 -24.35 7.50 -26.84
C SER A 92 -24.95 8.78 -26.24
N GLU A 93 -25.85 8.62 -25.28
CA GLU A 93 -26.51 9.73 -24.57
C GLU A 93 -26.66 9.34 -23.08
N PRO A 94 -25.58 9.45 -22.30
CA PRO A 94 -25.58 8.97 -20.93
C PRO A 94 -26.51 9.81 -20.04
N PRO A 95 -27.33 9.17 -19.18
CA PRO A 95 -28.16 9.87 -18.23
C PRO A 95 -27.30 10.48 -17.11
N GLN A 96 -27.79 11.57 -16.51
CA GLN A 96 -27.11 12.24 -15.39
C GLN A 96 -26.83 11.30 -14.21
N ALA A 97 -27.69 10.30 -13.98
CA ALA A 97 -27.50 9.31 -12.92
C ALA A 97 -26.22 8.47 -13.11
N GLU A 98 -25.95 8.01 -14.34
CA GLU A 98 -24.72 7.25 -14.64
C GLU A 98 -23.49 8.15 -14.55
N PHE A 99 -23.59 9.40 -15.00
CA PHE A 99 -22.51 10.39 -14.85
C PHE A 99 -22.13 10.59 -13.38
N GLY A 100 -23.13 10.86 -12.53
CA GLY A 100 -22.94 11.05 -11.09
C GLY A 100 -22.37 9.81 -10.41
N LYS A 101 -22.81 8.61 -10.82
CA LYS A 101 -22.29 7.34 -10.32
C LYS A 101 -20.79 7.17 -10.61
N VAL A 102 -20.36 7.44 -11.84
CA VAL A 102 -18.95 7.30 -12.26
C VAL A 102 -18.07 8.32 -11.54
N LEU A 103 -18.47 9.59 -11.51
CA LEU A 103 -17.71 10.62 -10.80
C LEU A 103 -17.61 10.32 -9.31
N LYS A 104 -18.71 9.90 -8.67
CA LYS A 104 -18.70 9.48 -7.27
C LYS A 104 -17.72 8.33 -7.03
N ALA A 105 -17.70 7.32 -7.89
CA ALA A 105 -16.77 6.20 -7.77
C ALA A 105 -15.31 6.65 -7.85
N LEU A 106 -14.98 7.54 -8.79
CA LEU A 106 -13.64 8.11 -8.93
C LEU A 106 -13.24 9.00 -7.74
N SER A 107 -14.16 9.81 -7.21
CA SER A 107 -13.92 10.63 -6.01
C SER A 107 -13.65 9.74 -4.79
N ILE A 108 -14.47 8.70 -4.56
CA ILE A 108 -14.24 7.73 -3.48
C ILE A 108 -12.87 7.08 -3.62
N ALA A 109 -12.51 6.60 -4.81
CA ALA A 109 -11.21 5.99 -5.05
C ALA A 109 -10.05 6.97 -4.78
N THR A 110 -10.23 8.25 -5.08
CA THR A 110 -9.24 9.31 -4.79
C THR A 110 -9.08 9.54 -3.28
N GLU A 111 -10.18 9.60 -2.53
CA GLU A 111 -10.13 9.75 -1.07
C GLU A 111 -9.53 8.53 -0.38
N GLU A 112 -9.85 7.32 -0.85
CA GLU A 112 -9.26 6.10 -0.30
C GLU A 112 -7.77 5.99 -0.58
N LEU A 113 -7.31 6.43 -1.76
CA LEU A 113 -5.89 6.57 -2.04
C LEU A 113 -5.22 7.55 -1.05
N ARG A 114 -5.86 8.68 -0.73
CA ARG A 114 -5.34 9.65 0.25
C ARG A 114 -5.30 9.07 1.67
N ALA A 115 -6.25 8.20 2.01
CA ALA A 115 -6.27 7.54 3.32
C ALA A 115 -5.13 6.52 3.49
N VAL A 116 -4.70 5.88 2.40
CA VAL A 116 -3.64 4.85 2.42
C VAL A 116 -2.23 5.44 2.23
N PHE A 117 -2.11 6.47 1.37
CA PHE A 117 -0.82 7.04 0.97
C PHE A 117 -0.71 8.52 1.35
N VAL A 118 0.39 8.85 2.02
CA VAL A 118 0.78 10.24 2.34
C VAL A 118 1.20 10.96 1.05
N ASN A 119 1.00 12.28 0.98
CA ASN A 119 1.49 13.05 -0.15
C ASN A 119 3.03 13.04 -0.20
N ILE A 120 3.56 13.06 -1.42
CA ILE A 120 5.00 13.09 -1.67
C ILE A 120 5.51 14.47 -1.25
N GLY A 121 6.40 14.50 -0.26
CA GLY A 121 6.93 15.74 0.30
C GLY A 121 5.98 16.45 1.27
N GLU A 122 5.00 15.73 1.82
CA GLU A 122 4.15 16.28 2.89
C GLU A 122 4.96 16.52 4.17
N ASP A 123 4.89 17.75 4.69
CA ASP A 123 5.44 18.13 5.98
C ASP A 123 4.54 19.19 6.65
N ARG A 124 4.99 19.78 7.77
CA ARG A 124 4.17 20.76 8.52
C ARG A 124 3.93 22.07 7.77
N ALA A 125 4.76 22.40 6.79
CA ALA A 125 4.71 23.62 5.99
C ALA A 125 4.24 23.37 4.54
N ASN A 126 4.37 22.14 4.04
CA ASN A 126 4.09 21.77 2.66
C ASN A 126 3.05 20.65 2.58
N VAL A 127 1.98 20.89 1.81
CA VAL A 127 0.91 19.89 1.57
C VAL A 127 1.41 18.69 0.74
N GLY A 128 2.51 18.85 0.00
CA GLY A 128 3.07 17.82 -0.87
C GLY A 128 2.26 17.57 -2.15
N LEU A 129 2.69 16.58 -2.93
CA LEU A 129 2.05 16.14 -4.18
C LEU A 129 1.28 14.84 -3.97
N PHE A 130 0.09 14.73 -4.54
CA PHE A 130 -0.67 13.49 -4.42
C PHE A 130 -0.02 12.36 -5.23
N PRO A 131 0.19 11.17 -4.66
CA PRO A 131 1.05 10.15 -5.26
C PRO A 131 0.52 9.53 -6.56
N PHE A 132 -0.81 9.54 -6.76
CA PHE A 132 -1.46 8.88 -7.89
C PHE A 132 -2.36 9.84 -8.70
N GLU A 133 -1.81 10.97 -9.18
CA GLU A 133 -2.58 12.01 -9.88
C GLU A 133 -3.40 11.53 -11.08
N SER A 134 -3.01 10.41 -11.71
CA SER A 134 -3.74 9.84 -12.85
C SER A 134 -5.22 9.57 -12.55
N ILE A 135 -5.60 9.25 -11.30
CA ILE A 135 -7.03 9.05 -10.95
C ILE A 135 -7.83 10.35 -11.03
N LYS A 136 -7.23 11.48 -10.59
CA LYS A 136 -7.85 12.80 -10.68
C LYS A 136 -7.94 13.24 -12.13
N SER A 137 -6.90 12.99 -12.92
CA SER A 137 -6.96 13.26 -14.36
C SER A 137 -8.06 12.46 -15.06
N ILE A 138 -8.29 11.19 -14.69
CA ILE A 138 -9.44 10.41 -15.22
C ILE A 138 -10.76 11.05 -14.82
N HIS A 139 -10.90 11.45 -13.55
CA HIS A 139 -12.07 12.19 -13.05
C HIS A 139 -12.34 13.46 -13.87
N ASP A 140 -11.33 14.30 -14.07
CA ASP A 140 -11.47 15.54 -14.84
C ASP A 140 -11.88 15.27 -16.29
N LYS A 141 -11.30 14.22 -16.91
CA LYS A 141 -11.64 13.81 -18.27
C LYS A 141 -13.09 13.34 -18.40
N ILE A 142 -13.61 12.57 -17.43
CA ILE A 142 -15.02 12.19 -17.41
C ILE A 142 -15.90 13.41 -17.16
N SER A 143 -15.51 14.29 -16.22
CA SER A 143 -16.27 15.51 -15.91
C SER A 143 -16.40 16.42 -17.14
N LEU A 144 -15.35 16.53 -17.96
CA LEU A 144 -15.35 17.32 -19.20
C LEU A 144 -16.26 16.73 -20.28
N LEU A 145 -16.45 15.41 -20.34
CA LEU A 145 -17.40 14.78 -21.28
C LEU A 145 -18.86 15.16 -20.99
N GLY A 146 -19.19 15.44 -19.72
CA GLY A 146 -20.54 15.77 -19.32
C GLY A 146 -21.53 14.61 -19.55
N PHE A 147 -22.80 14.95 -19.74
CA PHE A 147 -23.91 13.99 -19.91
C PHE A 147 -25.02 14.55 -20.81
N GLY A 148 -25.97 13.68 -21.21
CA GLY A 148 -27.12 14.03 -22.05
C GLY A 148 -26.70 14.59 -23.41
N THR A 149 -27.41 15.64 -23.87
CA THR A 149 -27.19 16.26 -25.19
C THR A 149 -25.84 16.94 -25.37
N LYS A 150 -25.11 17.21 -24.27
CA LYS A 150 -23.75 17.78 -24.31
C LYS A 150 -22.68 16.71 -24.55
N PHE A 151 -23.04 15.44 -24.44
CA PHE A 151 -22.09 14.34 -24.58
C PHE A 151 -21.76 14.11 -26.04
N ASP A 152 -20.49 14.26 -26.40
CA ASP A 152 -19.98 13.97 -27.74
C ASP A 152 -19.33 12.59 -27.80
N THR A 153 -19.89 11.72 -28.64
CA THR A 153 -19.40 10.35 -28.85
C THR A 153 -18.01 10.26 -29.48
N GLU A 154 -17.61 11.23 -30.32
CA GLU A 154 -16.26 11.23 -30.90
C GLU A 154 -15.24 11.66 -29.84
N GLN A 155 -15.54 12.72 -29.09
CA GLN A 155 -14.73 13.10 -27.94
C GLN A 155 -14.66 11.96 -26.89
N ALA A 156 -15.74 11.22 -26.67
CA ALA A 156 -15.75 10.07 -25.77
C ALA A 156 -14.77 8.97 -26.20
N LYS A 157 -14.63 8.70 -27.51
CA LYS A 157 -13.61 7.75 -28.02
C LYS A 157 -12.19 8.24 -27.74
N ILE A 158 -11.92 9.53 -27.91
CA ILE A 158 -10.61 10.13 -27.61
C ILE A 158 -10.32 10.02 -26.11
N THR A 159 -11.26 10.48 -25.28
CA THR A 159 -11.16 10.42 -23.82
C THR A 159 -10.94 8.99 -23.32
N ARG A 160 -11.60 7.99 -23.91
CA ARG A 160 -11.38 6.57 -23.57
C ARG A 160 -9.92 6.15 -23.74
N ARG A 161 -9.28 6.53 -24.85
CA ARG A 161 -7.86 6.22 -25.09
C ARG A 161 -6.96 6.89 -24.05
N GLU A 162 -7.22 8.15 -23.73
CA GLU A 162 -6.49 8.88 -22.70
C GLU A 162 -6.65 8.23 -21.31
N ILE A 163 -7.87 7.83 -20.94
CA ILE A 163 -8.17 7.13 -19.69
C ILE A 163 -7.41 5.79 -19.62
N ILE A 164 -7.35 5.03 -20.71
CA ILE A 164 -6.57 3.78 -20.77
C ILE A 164 -5.09 4.04 -20.52
N GLU A 165 -4.50 5.08 -21.11
CA GLU A 165 -3.09 5.41 -20.90
C GLU A 165 -2.81 5.90 -19.47
N LEU A 166 -3.69 6.74 -18.92
CA LEU A 166 -3.62 7.17 -17.51
C LEU A 166 -3.70 5.97 -16.56
N TRP A 167 -4.58 5.01 -16.86
CA TRP A 167 -4.69 3.78 -16.09
C TRP A 167 -3.45 2.90 -16.20
N LYS A 168 -2.88 2.71 -17.38
CA LYS A 168 -1.61 1.96 -17.54
C LYS A 168 -0.50 2.57 -16.69
N LYS A 169 -0.39 3.91 -16.67
CA LYS A 169 0.57 4.63 -15.82
C LYS A 169 0.29 4.38 -14.33
N LEU A 170 -0.94 4.62 -13.88
CA LEU A 170 -1.35 4.38 -12.49
C LEU A 170 -1.07 2.94 -12.07
N ARG A 171 -1.53 1.97 -12.87
CA ARG A 171 -1.36 0.54 -12.65
C ARG A 171 0.09 0.16 -12.46
N LYS A 172 1.00 0.67 -13.31
CA LYS A 172 2.43 0.37 -13.19
C LYS A 172 2.97 0.76 -11.81
N HIS A 173 2.65 1.96 -11.33
CA HIS A 173 3.13 2.46 -10.04
C HIS A 173 2.39 1.84 -8.85
N PHE A 174 1.08 1.64 -8.94
CA PHE A 174 0.33 1.04 -7.84
C PHE A 174 0.72 -0.42 -7.62
N LEU A 175 0.95 -1.17 -8.70
CA LEU A 175 1.30 -2.58 -8.62
C LEU A 175 2.68 -2.85 -7.99
N SER A 176 3.57 -1.85 -7.86
CA SER A 176 4.80 -1.99 -7.08
C SER A 176 4.54 -1.97 -5.57
N GLU A 177 3.44 -1.37 -5.12
CA GLU A 177 3.07 -1.32 -3.70
C GLU A 177 2.45 -2.64 -3.20
N LEU A 178 1.93 -3.47 -4.11
CA LEU A 178 1.22 -4.72 -3.78
C LEU A 178 2.13 -5.91 -3.40
N GLU A 179 3.46 -5.72 -3.36
CA GLU A 179 4.45 -6.77 -3.02
C GLU A 179 4.13 -8.14 -3.64
N ARG A 180 4.14 -8.18 -4.98
CA ARG A 180 3.73 -9.36 -5.74
C ARG A 180 4.92 -10.30 -5.96
N GLY A 181 4.74 -11.58 -5.65
CA GLY A 181 5.66 -12.64 -6.03
C GLY A 181 5.51 -13.04 -7.50
N LEU A 182 6.51 -13.73 -8.04
CA LEU A 182 6.38 -14.40 -9.33
C LEU A 182 5.42 -15.58 -9.20
N ALA A 183 4.57 -15.78 -10.20
CA ALA A 183 3.75 -16.97 -10.27
C ALA A 183 4.66 -18.19 -10.47
N ALA A 184 4.48 -19.24 -9.66
CA ALA A 184 5.26 -20.47 -9.78
C ALA A 184 5.02 -21.15 -11.13
N ASN A 185 3.77 -21.13 -11.61
CA ASN A 185 3.37 -21.59 -12.92
C ASN A 185 2.62 -20.46 -13.60
N ALA A 186 3.13 -20.00 -14.74
CA ALA A 186 2.51 -18.93 -15.50
C ALA A 186 1.74 -19.53 -16.68
N ASP A 187 0.45 -19.20 -16.76
CA ASP A 187 -0.40 -19.53 -17.90
C ASP A 187 -0.32 -18.37 -18.90
N SER A 188 0.51 -18.52 -19.92
CA SER A 188 0.71 -17.50 -20.95
C SER A 188 0.98 -18.15 -22.30
N PRO A 189 0.26 -17.74 -23.37
CA PRO A 189 0.51 -18.22 -24.73
C PRO A 189 1.88 -17.77 -25.29
N TYR A 190 2.60 -16.92 -24.55
CA TYR A 190 3.93 -16.42 -24.92
C TYR A 190 5.07 -17.13 -24.17
N LEU A 191 4.76 -18.02 -23.23
CA LEU A 191 5.74 -18.88 -22.58
C LEU A 191 5.78 -20.19 -23.36
N LYS A 192 6.86 -20.39 -24.12
CA LYS A 192 7.19 -21.66 -24.79
C LYS A 192 8.19 -22.42 -23.95
#